data_AF-A0A431VY09-F1
#
_entry.id   AF-A0A431VY09-F1
#
_cell.length_a   1.000
_cell.length_b   1.000
_cell.length_c   1.000
_cell.angle_alpha   90.00
_cell.angle_beta   90.00
_cell.angle_gamma   90.00
#
_symmetry.space_group_name_H-M   'P 1'
#
loop_
_entity.id
_entity.type
_entity.pdbx_description
1 polymer ?
#
loop_
_entity_poly.entity_id
_entity_poly.type
_entity_poly.pdbx_seq_one_letter_code
_entity_poly.pdbx_strand_id
1 'polypeptide(L)'
;MKRRKKRQEIKIYGFPFPQQLLDDLEAYQTKHNVLFPASAYAALLCVLKQIHKEKTKIGEVHEFKIAEYSQELDIPYSTLYTGLKFLEMHGFVYESINTSGKSVIKLHNYSIYHGANAEKFNYFTIPHSLFTTNIMQQLVRTANARVFELFFLLMNQFRNGIANVTDMGKVEEVVYSRTMSTLKKDLGKRSKGVRDAISLLEPLFNITYVGLTYRKEQKWITKIEFSLKPHTVIENTDAFDVHPLMNELQGETEVFFDENGISYKPRDLFDIMVSFKYEVIEVLKYVSKDDGEYRDFSERDAHIQSFYYRCLGWFNDHINKMKYQKQKFHFSKSIGGYFRTIFRNHIQNFIEKNISSDVIIEANWKEYVETGKVPVIMKRLPNFNTAK
;
A
#
# COMPACT_ATOMS: atom_id res chain seq x y z
N MET A 1 27.84 4.56 -8.70
CA MET A 1 27.33 5.33 -7.54
C MET A 1 25.86 5.69 -7.75
N LYS A 2 24.91 4.87 -7.28
CA LYS A 2 23.51 5.30 -7.12
C LYS A 2 23.40 6.02 -5.78
N ARG A 3 23.18 7.34 -5.78
CA ARG A 3 22.90 8.11 -4.56
C ARG A 3 21.71 7.45 -3.84
N ARG A 4 21.90 6.94 -2.63
CA ARG A 4 20.79 6.53 -1.74
C ARG A 4 19.87 7.75 -1.59
N LYS A 5 18.60 7.61 -1.98
CA LYS A 5 17.59 8.65 -1.73
C LYS A 5 17.48 8.84 -0.22
N LYS A 6 17.74 10.05 0.27
CA LYS A 6 17.46 10.46 1.65
C LYS A 6 15.99 10.12 1.95
N ARG A 7 15.72 9.50 3.10
CA ARG A 7 14.36 9.10 3.50
C ARG A 7 13.50 10.36 3.58
N GLN A 8 12.32 10.32 2.96
CA GLN A 8 11.34 11.40 3.09
C GLN A 8 10.78 11.38 4.51
N GLU A 9 10.87 12.50 5.23
CA GLU A 9 10.31 12.65 6.58
C GLU A 9 8.78 12.71 6.55
N ILE A 10 8.18 13.13 5.44
CA ILE A 10 6.73 13.27 5.29
C ILE A 10 6.24 12.49 4.07
N LYS A 11 5.12 11.79 4.21
CA LYS A 11 4.45 11.06 3.13
C LYS A 11 2.94 11.32 3.14
N ILE A 12 2.32 11.22 1.97
CA ILE A 12 0.86 11.22 1.84
C ILE A 12 0.31 9.95 2.48
N TYR A 13 -0.70 10.07 3.34
CA TYR A 13 -1.33 8.94 4.01
C TYR A 13 -2.39 8.31 3.11
N GLY A 14 -2.06 7.17 2.51
CA GLY A 14 -2.89 6.61 1.46
C GLY A 14 -2.38 5.31 0.85
N PHE A 15 -3.03 4.88 -0.21
CA PHE A 15 -2.68 3.68 -0.98
C PHE A 15 -2.06 4.03 -2.33
N PRO A 16 -1.22 3.16 -2.92
CA PRO A 16 -0.54 3.44 -4.18
C PRO A 16 -1.49 3.38 -5.38
N PHE A 17 -1.27 4.29 -6.33
CA PHE A 17 -1.84 4.27 -7.67
C PHE A 17 -0.70 4.19 -8.70
N PRO A 18 -0.57 3.10 -9.46
CA PRO A 18 0.50 2.95 -10.44
C PRO A 18 0.42 4.01 -11.54
N GLN A 19 1.52 4.71 -11.83
CA GLN A 19 1.55 5.71 -12.90
C GLN A 19 1.25 5.08 -14.26
N GLN A 20 1.78 3.88 -14.50
CA GLN A 20 1.54 3.17 -15.75
C GLN A 20 0.06 2.82 -15.97
N LEU A 21 -0.71 2.59 -14.89
CA LEU A 21 -2.16 2.41 -15.00
C LEU A 21 -2.84 3.71 -15.44
N LEU A 22 -2.38 4.88 -14.97
CA LEU A 22 -2.88 6.17 -15.44
C LEU A 22 -2.56 6.38 -16.93
N ASP A 23 -1.33 6.08 -17.32
CA ASP A 23 -0.87 6.20 -18.71
C ASP A 23 -1.68 5.26 -19.64
N ASP A 24 -1.96 4.03 -19.21
CA ASP A 24 -2.79 3.07 -19.94
C ASP A 24 -4.25 3.57 -20.09
N LEU A 25 -4.83 4.16 -19.04
CA LEU A 25 -6.16 4.77 -19.10
C LEU A 25 -6.18 5.93 -20.12
N GLU A 26 -5.21 6.84 -20.06
CA GLU A 26 -5.11 7.98 -20.99
C GLU A 26 -4.89 7.54 -22.45
N ALA A 27 -4.01 6.54 -22.65
CA ALA A 27 -3.75 5.95 -23.95
C ALA A 27 -5.00 5.28 -24.52
N TYR A 28 -5.76 4.55 -23.69
CA TYR A 28 -7.02 3.93 -24.09
C TYR A 28 -8.05 4.97 -24.52
N GLN A 29 -8.26 6.02 -23.72
CA GLN A 29 -9.21 7.09 -24.03
C GLN A 29 -8.88 7.76 -25.37
N THR A 30 -7.59 8.00 -25.63
CA THR A 30 -7.14 8.63 -26.88
C THR A 30 -7.27 7.69 -28.08
N LYS A 31 -6.87 6.43 -27.93
CA LYS A 31 -6.92 5.43 -29.01
C LYS A 31 -8.34 5.07 -29.42
N HIS A 32 -9.25 4.94 -28.45
CA HIS A 32 -10.62 4.50 -28.67
C HIS A 32 -11.63 5.65 -28.74
N ASN A 33 -11.20 6.88 -28.46
CA ASN A 33 -12.05 8.08 -28.38
C ASN A 33 -13.27 7.87 -27.44
N VAL A 34 -13.03 7.20 -26.32
CA VAL A 34 -14.03 6.93 -25.27
C VAL A 34 -13.64 7.71 -24.02
N LEU A 35 -14.58 8.43 -23.42
CA LEU A 35 -14.38 9.07 -22.12
C LEU A 35 -14.77 8.09 -21.00
N PHE A 36 -13.90 7.93 -20.00
CA PHE A 36 -14.23 7.11 -18.85
C PHE A 36 -15.31 7.79 -18.01
N PRO A 37 -16.38 7.08 -17.62
CA PRO A 37 -17.37 7.65 -16.73
C PRO A 37 -16.77 7.83 -15.33
N ALA A 38 -17.27 8.83 -14.60
CA ALA A 38 -16.85 9.09 -13.21
C ALA A 38 -17.04 7.84 -12.31
N SER A 39 -18.06 7.03 -12.58
CA SER A 39 -18.30 5.76 -11.88
C SER A 39 -17.21 4.71 -12.12
N ALA A 40 -16.58 4.68 -13.31
CA ALA A 40 -15.48 3.77 -13.59
C ALA A 40 -14.23 4.15 -12.79
N TYR A 41 -13.88 5.44 -12.73
CA TYR A 41 -12.80 5.90 -11.85
C TYR A 41 -13.08 5.58 -10.38
N ALA A 42 -14.32 5.77 -9.93
CA ALA A 42 -14.71 5.44 -8.57
C ALA A 42 -14.56 3.95 -8.26
N ALA A 43 -15.05 3.08 -9.16
CA ALA A 43 -14.92 1.63 -9.02
C ALA A 43 -13.44 1.20 -9.04
N LEU A 44 -12.62 1.76 -9.93
CA LEU A 44 -11.18 1.46 -10.01
C LEU A 44 -10.46 1.81 -8.71
N LEU A 45 -10.76 2.97 -8.12
CA LEU A 45 -10.21 3.37 -6.83
C LEU A 45 -10.65 2.43 -5.70
N CYS A 46 -11.90 1.93 -5.72
CA CYS A 46 -12.36 0.93 -4.75
C CYS A 46 -11.57 -0.38 -4.89
N VAL A 47 -11.33 -0.84 -6.13
CA VAL A 47 -10.52 -2.03 -6.41
C VAL A 47 -9.09 -1.84 -5.88
N LEU A 48 -8.44 -0.73 -6.20
CA LEU A 48 -7.08 -0.42 -5.72
C LEU A 48 -7.00 -0.30 -4.19
N LYS A 49 -7.98 0.35 -3.55
CA LYS A 49 -8.08 0.42 -2.09
C LYS A 49 -8.23 -0.98 -1.48
N GLN A 50 -9.04 -1.83 -2.09
CA GLN A 50 -9.22 -3.20 -1.60
C GLN A 50 -7.96 -4.03 -1.79
N ILE A 51 -7.26 -3.93 -2.93
CA ILE A 51 -5.92 -4.55 -3.11
C ILE A 51 -4.96 -4.10 -2.01
N HIS A 52 -4.93 -2.80 -1.70
CA HIS A 52 -4.08 -2.28 -0.63
C HIS A 52 -4.47 -2.81 0.76
N LYS A 53 -5.78 -2.91 1.04
CA LYS A 53 -6.31 -3.46 2.30
C LYS A 53 -6.00 -4.95 2.46
N GLU A 54 -6.13 -5.70 1.38
CA GLU A 54 -5.86 -7.14 1.32
C GLU A 54 -4.37 -7.46 1.18
N LYS A 55 -3.56 -6.47 0.80
CA LYS A 55 -2.11 -6.57 0.54
C LYS A 55 -1.77 -7.64 -0.50
N THR A 56 -2.62 -7.87 -1.48
CA THR A 56 -2.40 -8.94 -2.48
C THR A 56 -1.29 -8.57 -3.45
N LYS A 57 -0.46 -9.54 -3.82
CA LYS A 57 0.66 -9.33 -4.77
C LYS A 57 0.32 -9.63 -6.23
N ILE A 58 -0.78 -10.34 -6.45
CA ILE A 58 -1.22 -10.73 -7.79
C ILE A 58 -2.33 -9.82 -8.32
N GLY A 59 -2.75 -8.82 -7.52
CA GLY A 59 -3.82 -7.88 -7.88
C GLY A 59 -5.22 -8.49 -7.83
N GLU A 60 -5.35 -9.66 -7.18
CA GLU A 60 -6.63 -10.31 -6.92
C GLU A 60 -7.30 -9.70 -5.69
N VAL A 61 -8.61 -9.64 -5.73
CA VAL A 61 -9.44 -9.03 -4.70
C VAL A 61 -10.48 -10.03 -4.25
N HIS A 62 -10.25 -10.60 -3.07
CA HIS A 62 -11.01 -11.74 -2.54
C HIS A 62 -12.27 -11.34 -1.78
N GLU A 63 -12.25 -10.19 -1.09
CA GLU A 63 -13.35 -9.72 -0.24
C GLU A 63 -14.04 -8.47 -0.84
N PHE A 64 -13.94 -8.26 -2.14
CA PHE A 64 -14.55 -7.10 -2.79
C PHE A 64 -16.08 -7.19 -2.77
N LYS A 65 -16.72 -6.27 -2.03
CA LYS A 65 -18.17 -6.12 -2.05
C LYS A 65 -18.56 -4.70 -2.45
N ILE A 66 -19.21 -4.59 -3.61
CA ILE A 66 -19.74 -3.30 -4.10
C ILE A 66 -20.74 -2.70 -3.10
N ALA A 67 -21.51 -3.53 -2.40
CA ALA A 67 -22.45 -3.06 -1.38
C ALA A 67 -21.76 -2.33 -0.20
N GLU A 68 -20.59 -2.81 0.23
CA GLU A 68 -19.83 -2.16 1.31
C GLU A 68 -19.31 -0.79 0.85
N TYR A 69 -18.73 -0.71 -0.35
CA TYR A 69 -18.25 0.56 -0.93
C TYR A 69 -19.38 1.52 -1.29
N SER A 70 -20.54 1.00 -1.69
CA SER A 70 -21.74 1.80 -1.95
C SER A 70 -22.21 2.52 -0.70
N GLN A 71 -22.22 1.82 0.44
CA GLN A 71 -22.55 2.40 1.74
C GLN A 71 -21.45 3.36 2.23
N GLU A 72 -20.18 2.98 2.12
CA GLU A 72 -19.05 3.81 2.57
C GLU A 72 -18.97 5.14 1.81
N LEU A 73 -19.18 5.11 0.50
CA LEU A 73 -19.05 6.29 -0.37
C LEU A 73 -20.36 7.04 -0.59
N ASP A 74 -21.49 6.52 -0.09
CA ASP A 74 -22.84 7.03 -0.37
C ASP A 74 -23.12 7.18 -1.89
N ILE A 75 -22.62 6.21 -2.67
CA ILE A 75 -22.85 6.10 -4.13
C ILE A 75 -23.80 4.93 -4.37
N PRO A 76 -24.85 5.07 -5.19
CA PRO A 76 -25.78 3.97 -5.46
C PRO A 76 -25.06 2.71 -5.98
N TYR A 77 -25.47 1.54 -5.47
CA TYR A 77 -24.90 0.25 -5.84
C TYR A 77 -24.85 0.05 -7.36
N SER A 78 -25.95 0.35 -8.06
CA SER A 78 -26.07 0.23 -9.51
C SER A 78 -25.05 1.09 -10.25
N THR A 79 -24.75 2.28 -9.74
CA THR A 79 -23.78 3.20 -10.33
C THR A 79 -22.35 2.67 -10.21
N LEU A 80 -21.96 2.16 -9.03
CA LEU A 80 -20.65 1.52 -8.85
C LEU A 80 -20.53 0.23 -9.65
N TYR A 81 -21.59 -0.58 -9.69
CA TYR A 81 -21.65 -1.80 -10.49
C TYR A 81 -21.47 -1.50 -11.98
N THR A 82 -22.15 -0.48 -12.49
CA THR A 82 -22.01 -0.04 -13.90
C THR A 82 -20.58 0.43 -14.18
N GLY A 83 -19.96 1.16 -13.25
CA GLY A 83 -18.56 1.56 -13.35
C GLY A 83 -17.60 0.38 -13.38
N LEU A 84 -17.83 -0.64 -12.55
CA LEU A 84 -17.04 -1.87 -12.55
C LEU A 84 -17.21 -2.67 -13.85
N LYS A 85 -18.45 -2.84 -14.33
CA LYS A 85 -18.72 -3.53 -15.60
C LYS A 85 -18.11 -2.78 -16.80
N PHE A 86 -18.07 -1.45 -16.76
CA PHE A 86 -17.31 -0.68 -17.74
C PHE A 86 -15.83 -1.05 -17.73
N LEU A 87 -15.18 -1.07 -16.56
CA LEU A 87 -13.77 -1.48 -16.45
C LEU A 87 -13.53 -2.91 -16.96
N GLU A 88 -14.49 -3.80 -16.72
CA GLU A 88 -14.43 -5.20 -17.17
C GLU A 88 -14.54 -5.32 -18.69
N MET A 89 -15.54 -4.66 -19.29
CA MET A 89 -15.74 -4.63 -20.74
C MET A 89 -14.54 -4.05 -21.49
N HIS A 90 -13.81 -3.12 -20.87
CA HIS A 90 -12.65 -2.46 -21.46
C HIS A 90 -11.30 -3.09 -21.03
N GLY A 91 -11.32 -4.21 -20.30
CA GLY A 91 -10.13 -5.02 -20.02
C GLY A 91 -9.21 -4.50 -18.92
N PHE A 92 -9.70 -3.61 -18.04
CA PHE A 92 -8.92 -3.10 -16.90
C PHE A 92 -9.05 -3.98 -15.66
N VAL A 93 -10.19 -4.65 -15.51
CA VAL A 93 -10.45 -5.66 -14.49
C VAL A 93 -11.08 -6.87 -15.14
N TYR A 94 -11.00 -8.04 -14.50
CA TYR A 94 -11.76 -9.21 -14.94
C TYR A 94 -12.13 -10.09 -13.75
N GLU A 95 -13.21 -10.84 -13.90
CA GLU A 95 -13.56 -11.90 -12.96
C GLU A 95 -12.65 -13.12 -13.25
N SER A 96 -11.93 -13.59 -12.24
CA SER A 96 -11.14 -14.83 -12.29
C SER A 96 -11.62 -15.78 -11.21
N ILE A 97 -11.42 -17.08 -11.43
CA ILE A 97 -11.69 -18.09 -10.40
C ILE A 97 -10.38 -18.30 -9.64
N ASN A 98 -10.38 -18.05 -8.33
CA ASN A 98 -9.21 -18.31 -7.51
C ASN A 98 -9.00 -19.82 -7.31
N THR A 99 -7.85 -20.19 -6.74
CA THR A 99 -7.48 -21.59 -6.44
C THR A 99 -8.50 -22.30 -5.54
N SER A 100 -9.30 -21.55 -4.78
CA SER A 100 -10.39 -22.05 -3.92
C SER A 100 -11.75 -22.19 -4.64
N GLY A 101 -11.83 -21.97 -5.95
CA GLY A 101 -13.05 -22.08 -6.75
C GLY A 101 -14.04 -20.91 -6.60
N LYS A 102 -13.62 -19.79 -6.01
CA LYS A 102 -14.45 -18.58 -5.85
C LYS A 102 -14.15 -17.56 -6.95
N SER A 103 -15.20 -16.91 -7.46
CA SER A 103 -15.02 -15.75 -8.33
C SER A 103 -14.42 -14.59 -7.54
N VAL A 104 -13.32 -14.04 -8.04
CA VAL A 104 -12.59 -12.90 -7.50
C VAL A 104 -12.38 -11.88 -8.61
N ILE A 105 -12.29 -10.60 -8.26
CA ILE A 105 -11.96 -9.55 -9.23
C ILE A 105 -10.45 -9.42 -9.26
N LYS A 106 -9.87 -9.33 -10.46
CA LYS A 106 -8.43 -9.14 -10.65
C LYS A 106 -8.16 -7.89 -11.46
N LEU A 107 -7.20 -7.07 -11.00
CA LEU A 107 -6.69 -5.95 -11.79
C LEU A 107 -5.83 -6.50 -12.94
N HIS A 108 -6.16 -6.11 -14.17
CA HIS A 108 -5.36 -6.50 -15.32
C HIS A 108 -3.95 -5.88 -15.23
N ASN A 109 -2.94 -6.60 -15.74
CA ASN A 109 -1.54 -6.15 -15.75
C ASN A 109 -0.95 -5.75 -14.38
N TYR A 110 -1.51 -6.23 -13.26
CA TYR A 110 -1.00 -5.90 -11.93
C TYR A 110 0.49 -6.19 -11.76
N SER A 111 0.96 -7.33 -12.29
CA SER A 111 2.36 -7.74 -12.26
C SER A 111 3.27 -6.83 -13.09
N ILE A 112 2.74 -6.17 -14.13
CA ILE A 112 3.49 -5.17 -14.91
C ILE A 112 3.59 -3.88 -14.10
N TYR A 113 2.49 -3.48 -13.45
CA TYR A 113 2.43 -2.26 -12.62
C TYR A 113 3.28 -2.32 -11.35
N HIS A 114 3.54 -3.52 -10.81
CA HIS A 114 4.23 -3.73 -9.52
C HIS A 114 5.44 -4.69 -9.59
N GLY A 115 5.80 -5.21 -10.76
CA GLY A 115 6.86 -6.22 -10.91
C GLY A 115 8.28 -5.65 -10.98
N ALA A 116 9.28 -6.53 -10.85
CA ALA A 116 10.72 -6.21 -10.91
C ALA A 116 11.17 -5.58 -12.24
N ASN A 117 10.39 -5.75 -13.32
CA ASN A 117 10.63 -5.14 -14.63
C ASN A 117 10.07 -3.72 -14.75
N ALA A 118 9.30 -3.23 -13.77
CA ALA A 118 8.96 -1.82 -13.71
C ALA A 118 10.24 -1.04 -13.35
N GLU A 119 10.80 -0.32 -14.31
CA GLU A 119 12.14 0.33 -14.24
C GLU A 119 12.36 1.26 -13.04
N LYS A 120 11.30 1.58 -12.29
CA LYS A 120 11.24 1.97 -10.88
C LYS A 120 9.77 1.82 -10.47
N PHE A 121 9.47 1.49 -9.21
CA PHE A 121 8.12 1.64 -8.65
C PHE A 121 7.64 3.08 -8.81
N ASN A 122 6.94 3.36 -9.91
CA ASN A 122 6.45 4.68 -10.26
C ASN A 122 4.96 4.73 -9.96
N TYR A 123 4.63 5.14 -8.74
CA TYR A 123 3.26 5.32 -8.29
C TYR A 123 3.13 6.68 -7.59
N PHE A 124 1.94 7.24 -7.61
CA PHE A 124 1.55 8.32 -6.70
C PHE A 124 0.59 7.77 -5.64
N THR A 125 0.43 8.46 -4.53
CA THR A 125 -0.41 7.99 -3.42
C THR A 125 -1.79 8.63 -3.50
N ILE A 126 -2.84 7.84 -3.36
CA ILE A 126 -4.22 8.31 -3.20
C ILE A 126 -4.53 8.43 -1.70
N PRO A 127 -4.91 9.61 -1.18
CA PRO A 127 -5.16 9.78 0.24
C PRO A 127 -6.35 8.93 0.71
N HIS A 128 -6.24 8.29 1.88
CA HIS A 128 -7.38 7.57 2.46
C HIS A 128 -8.57 8.48 2.75
N SER A 129 -8.31 9.76 3.04
CA SER A 129 -9.32 10.79 3.25
C SER A 129 -10.24 11.02 2.04
N LEU A 130 -9.85 10.58 0.83
CA LEU A 130 -10.73 10.59 -0.33
C LEU A 130 -11.99 9.72 -0.11
N PHE A 131 -11.88 8.62 0.65
CA PHE A 131 -12.98 7.70 0.93
C PHE A 131 -13.80 8.09 2.15
N THR A 132 -13.29 8.98 3.00
CA THR A 132 -14.02 9.49 4.18
C THR A 132 -14.74 10.81 3.89
N THR A 133 -14.47 11.42 2.74
CA THR A 133 -15.08 12.68 2.30
C THR A 133 -16.13 12.42 1.24
N ASN A 134 -17.02 13.39 1.01
CA ASN A 134 -18.07 13.30 -0.01
C ASN A 134 -17.56 13.54 -1.45
N ILE A 135 -16.24 13.67 -1.66
CA ILE A 135 -15.67 13.99 -2.98
C ILE A 135 -16.10 12.96 -4.02
N MET A 136 -15.86 11.67 -3.74
CA MET A 136 -16.19 10.57 -4.63
C MET A 136 -17.68 10.59 -5.02
N GLN A 137 -18.55 10.77 -4.03
CA GLN A 137 -19.98 10.89 -4.22
C GLN A 137 -20.33 12.04 -5.16
N GLN A 138 -19.81 13.25 -4.89
CA GLN A 138 -20.12 14.44 -5.66
C GLN A 138 -19.61 14.35 -7.10
N LEU A 139 -18.43 13.77 -7.31
CA LEU A 139 -17.86 13.56 -8.65
C LEU A 139 -18.68 12.59 -9.49
N VAL A 140 -19.12 11.48 -8.88
CA VAL A 140 -19.98 10.51 -9.55
C VAL A 140 -21.37 11.11 -9.83
N ARG A 141 -21.97 11.78 -8.84
CA ARG A 141 -23.29 12.44 -8.96
C ARG A 141 -23.31 13.51 -10.05
N THR A 142 -22.23 14.27 -10.20
CA THR A 142 -22.10 15.32 -11.23
C THR A 142 -21.50 14.82 -12.54
N ALA A 143 -21.29 13.50 -12.67
CA ALA A 143 -20.69 12.84 -13.82
C ALA A 143 -19.38 13.49 -14.31
N ASN A 144 -18.56 13.97 -13.37
CA ASN A 144 -17.45 14.87 -13.67
C ASN A 144 -16.11 14.12 -13.73
N ALA A 145 -15.97 13.26 -14.75
CA ALA A 145 -14.79 12.39 -14.93
C ALA A 145 -13.47 13.16 -15.02
N ARG A 146 -13.45 14.30 -15.70
CA ARG A 146 -12.25 15.15 -15.86
C ARG A 146 -11.70 15.71 -14.56
N VAL A 147 -12.51 15.76 -13.49
CA VAL A 147 -12.01 16.15 -12.18
C VAL A 147 -11.23 15.02 -11.51
N PHE A 148 -11.56 13.75 -11.78
CA PHE A 148 -10.71 12.63 -11.38
C PHE A 148 -9.33 12.70 -12.05
N GLU A 149 -9.30 12.99 -13.35
CA GLU A 149 -8.03 13.15 -14.10
C GLU A 149 -7.20 14.31 -13.54
N LEU A 150 -7.82 15.48 -13.30
CA LEU A 150 -7.16 16.60 -12.64
C LEU A 150 -6.63 16.21 -11.25
N PHE A 151 -7.42 15.48 -10.47
CA PHE A 151 -7.02 15.01 -9.15
C PHE A 151 -5.81 14.09 -9.23
N PHE A 152 -5.78 13.08 -10.11
CA PHE A 152 -4.64 12.18 -10.28
C PHE A 152 -3.37 12.94 -10.68
N LEU A 153 -3.52 13.87 -11.61
CA LEU A 153 -2.41 14.70 -12.04
C LEU A 153 -1.89 15.61 -10.89
N LEU A 154 -2.76 16.16 -10.04
CA LEU A 154 -2.35 16.90 -8.85
C LEU A 154 -1.60 15.97 -7.87
N MET A 155 -2.12 14.77 -7.59
CA MET A 155 -1.46 13.83 -6.69
C MET A 155 -0.07 13.40 -7.19
N ASN A 156 0.08 13.20 -8.50
CA ASN A 156 1.38 12.93 -9.11
C ASN A 156 2.35 14.11 -8.97
N GLN A 157 1.86 15.35 -9.14
CA GLN A 157 2.65 16.56 -8.89
C GLN A 157 3.10 16.64 -7.43
N PHE A 158 2.17 16.49 -6.47
CA PHE A 158 2.49 16.50 -5.03
C PHE A 158 3.47 15.41 -4.62
N ARG A 159 3.38 14.22 -5.20
CA ARG A 159 4.36 13.14 -4.97
C ARG A 159 5.78 13.60 -5.34
N ASN A 160 5.95 14.25 -6.49
CA ASN A 160 7.25 14.77 -6.92
C ASN A 160 7.70 15.97 -6.06
N GLY A 161 6.76 16.83 -5.65
CA GLY A 161 7.02 17.99 -4.78
C GLY A 161 7.52 17.59 -3.40
N ILE A 162 6.79 16.72 -2.71
CA ILE A 162 7.17 16.19 -1.39
C ILE A 162 8.52 15.47 -1.47
N ALA A 163 8.81 14.79 -2.59
CA ALA A 163 10.11 14.14 -2.77
C ALA A 163 11.30 15.09 -2.84
N ASN A 164 11.06 16.36 -3.17
CA ASN A 164 12.08 17.39 -3.31
C ASN A 164 12.19 18.31 -2.09
N VAL A 165 11.29 18.20 -1.11
CA VAL A 165 11.39 18.94 0.16
C VAL A 165 12.47 18.28 1.01
N THR A 166 13.67 18.86 1.02
CA THR A 166 14.79 18.46 1.88
C THR A 166 14.74 19.23 3.20
N ASP A 167 14.72 18.48 4.31
CA ASP A 167 14.91 18.89 5.71
C ASP A 167 13.97 20.01 6.22
N MET A 168 13.01 19.63 7.09
CA MET A 168 12.19 20.52 7.93
C MET A 168 11.13 21.41 7.27
N GLY A 169 10.82 21.24 5.99
CA GLY A 169 9.72 21.97 5.34
C GLY A 169 8.34 21.41 5.70
N LYS A 170 7.41 22.27 6.16
CA LYS A 170 6.01 21.86 6.37
C LYS A 170 5.39 21.49 5.02
N VAL A 171 4.50 20.48 4.97
CA VAL A 171 3.74 20.11 3.74
C VAL A 171 3.01 21.29 3.11
N GLU A 172 2.66 22.27 3.93
CA GLU A 172 2.04 23.53 3.57
C GLU A 172 2.87 24.36 2.57
N GLU A 173 4.18 24.12 2.49
CA GLU A 173 5.11 24.81 1.58
C GLU A 173 5.08 24.25 0.15
N VAL A 174 4.56 23.04 -0.04
CA VAL A 174 4.38 22.47 -1.39
C VAL A 174 3.12 23.07 -1.99
N VAL A 175 3.30 24.09 -2.82
CA VAL A 175 2.20 24.76 -3.54
C VAL A 175 2.34 24.51 -5.03
N TYR A 176 1.30 23.94 -5.63
CA TYR A 176 1.17 23.83 -7.08
C TYR A 176 0.19 24.83 -7.62
N SER A 177 0.46 25.34 -8.81
CA SER A 177 -0.40 26.35 -9.40
C SER A 177 -0.76 26.08 -10.84
N ARG A 178 -1.99 26.46 -11.20
CA ARG A 178 -2.51 26.35 -12.56
C ARG A 178 -3.21 27.63 -12.98
N THR A 179 -3.05 27.99 -14.24
CA THR A 179 -3.79 29.12 -14.80
C THR A 179 -5.24 28.71 -15.06
N MET A 180 -6.15 29.69 -15.00
CA MET A 180 -7.55 29.47 -15.35
C MET A 180 -7.71 28.98 -16.81
N SER A 181 -6.82 29.38 -17.72
CA SER A 181 -6.83 28.91 -19.11
C SER A 181 -6.57 27.40 -19.18
N THR A 182 -5.53 26.93 -18.50
CA THR A 182 -5.19 25.50 -18.40
C THR A 182 -6.35 24.71 -17.80
N LEU A 183 -6.90 25.17 -16.67
CA LEU A 183 -8.01 24.47 -16.00
C LEU A 183 -9.30 24.40 -16.83
N LYS A 184 -9.60 25.42 -17.63
CA LYS A 184 -10.71 25.37 -18.58
C LYS A 184 -10.49 24.32 -19.66
N LYS A 185 -9.26 24.17 -20.16
CA LYS A 185 -8.90 23.15 -21.14
C LYS A 185 -9.00 21.75 -20.52
N ASP A 186 -8.35 21.55 -19.38
CA ASP A 186 -8.30 20.27 -18.67
C ASP A 186 -9.72 19.80 -18.30
N LEU A 187 -10.57 20.70 -17.77
CA LEU A 187 -11.93 20.33 -17.35
C LEU A 187 -12.98 20.45 -18.46
N GLY A 188 -12.68 21.11 -19.58
CA GLY A 188 -13.66 21.44 -20.62
C GLY A 188 -14.83 22.32 -20.15
N LYS A 189 -14.61 23.19 -19.15
CA LYS A 189 -15.66 24.02 -18.53
C LYS A 189 -15.36 25.50 -18.66
N ARG A 190 -16.41 26.34 -18.54
CA ARG A 190 -16.26 27.81 -18.39
C ARG A 190 -15.75 28.15 -16.98
N SER A 191 -15.28 29.38 -16.75
CA SER A 191 -14.66 29.79 -15.47
C SER A 191 -15.53 29.51 -14.24
N LYS A 192 -16.86 29.65 -14.34
CA LYS A 192 -17.78 29.31 -13.24
C LYS A 192 -17.75 27.80 -12.97
N GLY A 193 -17.96 26.97 -13.99
CA GLY A 193 -17.93 25.51 -13.84
C GLY A 193 -16.57 24.95 -13.45
N VAL A 194 -15.47 25.63 -13.77
CA VAL A 194 -14.13 25.30 -13.25
C VAL A 194 -14.06 25.51 -11.74
N ARG A 195 -14.58 26.63 -11.23
CA ARG A 195 -14.64 26.88 -9.78
C ARG A 195 -15.51 25.85 -9.07
N ASP A 196 -16.71 25.60 -9.61
CA ASP A 196 -17.65 24.62 -9.03
C ASP A 196 -17.08 23.19 -9.04
N ALA A 197 -16.21 22.88 -10.02
CA ALA A 197 -15.54 21.58 -10.10
C ALA A 197 -14.36 21.48 -9.12
N ILE A 198 -13.57 22.55 -8.99
CA ILE A 198 -12.41 22.59 -8.08
C ILE A 198 -12.84 22.66 -6.62
N SER A 199 -13.96 23.32 -6.31
CA SER A 199 -14.49 23.37 -4.94
C SER A 199 -14.82 21.99 -4.39
N LEU A 200 -15.11 21.01 -5.24
CA LEU A 200 -15.28 19.62 -4.83
C LEU A 200 -14.00 19.00 -4.24
N LEU A 201 -12.83 19.54 -4.55
CA LEU A 201 -11.54 19.06 -4.04
C LEU A 201 -11.10 19.78 -2.74
N GLU A 202 -11.82 20.82 -2.30
CA GLU A 202 -11.54 21.56 -1.05
C GLU A 202 -11.43 20.68 0.20
N PRO A 203 -12.12 19.54 0.35
CA PRO A 203 -11.91 18.69 1.54
C PRO A 203 -10.47 18.18 1.67
N LEU A 204 -9.73 18.01 0.57
CA LEU A 204 -8.35 17.51 0.56
C LEU A 204 -7.29 18.59 0.36
N PHE A 205 -7.63 19.65 -0.37
CA PHE A 205 -6.70 20.71 -0.73
C PHE A 205 -7.10 22.06 -0.12
N ASN A 206 -6.12 22.86 0.26
CA ASN A 206 -6.30 24.29 0.42
C ASN A 206 -6.21 24.93 -0.97
N ILE A 207 -7.28 25.62 -1.37
CA ILE A 207 -7.39 26.24 -2.70
C ILE A 207 -7.38 27.76 -2.54
N THR A 208 -6.36 28.40 -3.11
CA THR A 208 -6.17 29.85 -3.06
C THR A 208 -6.31 30.45 -4.46
N TYR A 209 -7.15 31.48 -4.58
CA TYR A 209 -7.37 32.18 -5.84
C TYR A 209 -6.43 33.40 -5.93
N VAL A 210 -5.56 33.41 -6.94
CA VAL A 210 -4.52 34.45 -7.13
C VAL A 210 -4.84 35.31 -8.36
N GLY A 211 -4.59 36.61 -8.24
CA GLY A 211 -4.85 37.59 -9.30
C GLY A 211 -6.33 37.97 -9.45
N LEU A 212 -7.04 38.05 -8.31
CA LEU A 212 -8.45 38.45 -8.27
C LEU A 212 -8.61 39.88 -8.80
N THR A 213 -9.29 40.03 -9.94
CA THR A 213 -9.72 41.32 -10.47
C THR A 213 -11.24 41.37 -10.56
N TYR A 214 -11.81 42.52 -10.20
CA TYR A 214 -13.24 42.76 -10.21
C TYR A 214 -13.57 43.72 -11.34
N ARG A 215 -14.40 43.28 -12.28
CA ARG A 215 -15.01 44.16 -13.28
C ARG A 215 -16.52 44.11 -13.05
N LYS A 216 -17.08 45.18 -12.49
CA LYS A 216 -18.47 45.21 -11.97
C LYS A 216 -18.68 44.05 -10.97
N GLU A 217 -19.66 43.18 -11.19
CA GLU A 217 -19.97 42.01 -10.36
C GLU A 217 -19.16 40.75 -10.73
N GLN A 218 -18.37 40.79 -11.81
CA GLN A 218 -17.68 39.60 -12.31
C GLN A 218 -16.29 39.44 -11.68
N LYS A 219 -16.09 38.29 -11.03
CA LYS A 219 -14.81 37.84 -10.47
C LYS A 219 -13.95 37.21 -11.57
N TRP A 220 -12.82 37.85 -11.86
CA TRP A 220 -11.79 37.33 -12.76
C TRP A 220 -10.64 36.76 -11.95
N ILE A 221 -10.31 35.50 -12.22
CA ILE A 221 -9.27 34.76 -11.53
C ILE A 221 -8.26 34.31 -12.58
N THR A 222 -7.01 34.70 -12.38
CA THR A 222 -5.93 34.40 -13.33
C THR A 222 -5.32 33.03 -13.02
N LYS A 223 -5.12 32.74 -11.74
CA LYS A 223 -4.36 31.60 -11.25
C LYS A 223 -5.02 30.99 -10.02
N ILE A 224 -4.93 29.66 -9.90
CA ILE A 224 -5.41 28.90 -8.75
C ILE A 224 -4.23 28.11 -8.20
N GLU A 225 -4.05 28.19 -6.89
CA GLU A 225 -3.00 27.51 -6.14
C GLU A 225 -3.62 26.42 -5.26
N PHE A 226 -2.94 25.28 -5.20
CA PHE A 226 -3.32 24.09 -4.47
C PHE A 226 -2.20 23.75 -3.49
N SER A 227 -2.54 23.52 -2.23
CA SER A 227 -1.67 22.84 -1.26
C SER A 227 -2.42 21.74 -0.55
N LEU A 228 -1.72 20.70 -0.09
CA LEU A 228 -2.34 19.59 0.64
C LEU A 228 -2.70 20.00 2.06
N LYS A 229 -3.86 19.54 2.55
CA LYS A 229 -4.22 19.75 3.95
C LYS A 229 -3.39 18.85 4.89
N PRO A 230 -3.03 19.30 6.09
CA PRO A 230 -2.18 18.53 7.01
C PRO A 230 -2.69 17.13 7.36
N HIS A 231 -4.01 16.93 7.44
CA HIS A 231 -4.58 15.61 7.75
C HIS A 231 -4.42 14.58 6.61
N THR A 232 -3.94 14.98 5.44
CA THR A 232 -3.70 14.10 4.28
C THR A 232 -2.29 13.51 4.26
N VAL A 233 -1.43 13.93 5.19
CA VAL A 233 -0.02 13.56 5.29
C VAL A 233 0.31 13.01 6.67
N ILE A 234 1.31 12.14 6.75
CA ILE A 234 1.84 11.56 7.98
C ILE A 234 3.36 11.73 8.04
N GLU A 235 3.88 11.91 9.25
CA GLU A 235 5.31 11.82 9.52
C GLU A 235 5.75 10.36 9.38
N ASN A 236 6.80 10.15 8.60
CA ASN A 236 7.38 8.85 8.31
C ASN A 236 8.25 8.43 9.51
N THR A 237 7.59 7.95 10.57
CA THR A 237 8.27 7.42 11.76
C THR A 237 8.96 6.08 11.44
N ASP A 238 10.08 5.81 12.11
CA ASP A 238 10.95 4.63 11.92
C ASP A 238 10.28 3.26 12.19
N ALA A 239 9.00 3.23 12.56
CA ALA A 239 8.19 2.02 12.66
C ALA A 239 7.98 1.29 11.31
N PHE A 240 8.46 1.86 10.20
CA PHE A 240 8.24 1.41 8.82
C PHE A 240 9.36 0.53 8.21
N ASP A 241 10.43 0.22 8.95
CA ASP A 241 11.64 -0.45 8.41
C ASP A 241 11.52 -1.98 8.21
N VAL A 242 10.30 -2.48 8.01
CA VAL A 242 10.02 -3.92 7.79
C VAL A 242 9.17 -4.18 6.54
N HIS A 243 8.72 -3.14 5.84
CA HIS A 243 7.72 -3.30 4.77
C HIS A 243 8.20 -4.08 3.52
N PRO A 244 9.45 -3.93 3.02
CA PRO A 244 9.88 -4.64 1.81
C PRO A 244 10.03 -6.15 2.03
N LEU A 245 10.74 -6.57 3.09
CA LEU A 245 10.93 -7.97 3.42
C LEU A 245 9.61 -8.64 3.82
N MET A 246 8.79 -7.97 4.63
CA MET A 246 7.46 -8.50 4.98
C MET A 246 6.57 -8.65 3.77
N ASN A 247 6.62 -7.69 2.84
CA ASN A 247 5.92 -7.84 1.58
C ASN A 247 6.45 -9.07 0.86
N GLU A 248 7.77 -9.19 0.63
CA GLU A 248 8.39 -10.35 -0.02
C GLU A 248 7.87 -11.67 0.56
N LEU A 249 8.03 -11.88 1.88
CA LEU A 249 7.59 -13.07 2.59
C LEU A 249 6.08 -13.32 2.52
N GLN A 250 5.25 -12.27 2.53
CA GLN A 250 3.80 -12.42 2.37
C GLN A 250 3.44 -13.04 1.01
N GLY A 251 4.10 -12.61 -0.07
CA GLY A 251 3.81 -13.17 -1.40
C GLY A 251 4.35 -14.58 -1.59
N GLU A 252 5.49 -14.90 -0.98
CA GLU A 252 5.96 -16.28 -0.91
C GLU A 252 4.95 -17.17 -0.18
N THR A 253 4.27 -16.62 0.84
CA THR A 253 3.20 -17.33 1.56
C THR A 253 1.94 -17.50 0.71
N GLU A 254 1.58 -16.49 -0.08
CA GLU A 254 0.49 -16.57 -1.07
C GLU A 254 0.75 -17.72 -2.05
N VAL A 255 1.92 -17.69 -2.72
CA VAL A 255 2.33 -18.75 -3.67
C VAL A 255 2.34 -20.12 -3.00
N PHE A 256 2.90 -20.23 -1.80
CA PHE A 256 2.96 -21.47 -1.06
C PHE A 256 1.56 -22.04 -0.74
N PHE A 257 0.61 -21.18 -0.35
CA PHE A 257 -0.77 -21.62 -0.09
C PHE A 257 -1.48 -22.05 -1.36
N ASP A 258 -1.29 -21.34 -2.47
CA ASP A 258 -1.85 -21.71 -3.77
C ASP A 258 -1.32 -23.06 -4.26
N GLU A 259 0.01 -23.28 -4.21
CA GLU A 259 0.64 -24.56 -4.58
C GLU A 259 0.12 -25.74 -3.74
N ASN A 260 -0.20 -25.49 -2.47
CA ASN A 260 -0.71 -26.52 -1.57
C ASN A 260 -2.24 -26.65 -1.56
N GLY A 261 -2.96 -25.85 -2.35
CA GLY A 261 -4.42 -25.84 -2.41
C GLY A 261 -5.07 -25.44 -1.08
N ILE A 262 -4.40 -24.59 -0.29
CA ILE A 262 -4.90 -24.13 1.01
C ILE A 262 -5.77 -22.91 0.78
N SER A 263 -7.04 -22.97 1.21
CA SER A 263 -7.91 -21.79 1.17
C SER A 263 -7.59 -20.85 2.33
N TYR A 264 -7.34 -19.58 2.02
CA TYR A 264 -7.03 -18.53 2.99
C TYR A 264 -7.82 -17.25 2.69
N LYS A 265 -7.95 -16.37 3.70
CA LYS A 265 -8.43 -14.99 3.52
C LYS A 265 -7.24 -14.02 3.55
N PRO A 266 -7.35 -12.82 2.94
CA PRO A 266 -6.32 -11.79 3.04
C PRO A 266 -5.98 -11.40 4.49
N ARG A 267 -7.00 -11.39 5.37
CA ARG A 267 -6.78 -11.18 6.80
C ARG A 267 -5.90 -12.26 7.43
N ASP A 268 -5.98 -13.51 6.97
CA ASP A 268 -5.12 -14.58 7.48
C ASP A 268 -3.65 -14.31 7.16
N LEU A 269 -3.34 -13.86 5.94
CA LEU A 269 -1.98 -13.46 5.55
C LEU A 269 -1.48 -12.28 6.38
N PHE A 270 -2.34 -11.26 6.57
CA PHE A 270 -2.02 -10.14 7.43
C PHE A 270 -1.72 -10.59 8.87
N ASP A 271 -2.52 -11.50 9.43
CA ASP A 271 -2.34 -12.01 10.79
C ASP A 271 -1.05 -12.84 10.94
N ILE A 272 -0.66 -13.60 9.91
CA ILE A 272 0.65 -14.30 9.86
C ILE A 272 1.77 -13.26 9.90
N MET A 273 1.68 -12.22 9.06
CA MET A 273 2.67 -11.15 8.99
C MET A 273 2.78 -10.38 10.32
N VAL A 274 1.65 -10.06 10.95
CA VAL A 274 1.63 -9.44 12.28
C VAL A 274 2.26 -10.35 13.32
N SER A 275 1.93 -11.65 13.31
CA SER A 275 2.53 -12.62 14.21
C SER A 275 4.04 -12.74 14.00
N PHE A 276 4.49 -12.75 12.75
CA PHE A 276 5.90 -12.81 12.42
C PHE A 276 6.65 -11.55 12.89
N LYS A 277 6.03 -10.37 12.72
CA LYS A 277 6.59 -9.11 13.23
C LYS A 277 6.85 -9.19 14.73
N TYR A 278 5.84 -9.55 15.51
CA TYR A 278 5.95 -9.57 16.98
C TYR A 278 6.80 -10.72 17.51
N GLU A 279 6.75 -11.89 16.90
CA GLU A 279 7.44 -13.07 17.43
C GLU A 279 8.89 -13.20 16.96
N VAL A 280 9.26 -12.54 15.86
CA VAL A 280 10.57 -12.71 15.20
C VAL A 280 11.26 -11.38 14.98
N ILE A 281 10.64 -10.44 14.25
CA ILE A 281 11.31 -9.20 13.85
C ILE A 281 11.62 -8.32 15.06
N GLU A 282 10.70 -8.20 16.01
CA GLU A 282 10.96 -7.44 17.24
C GLU A 282 12.06 -8.09 18.08
N VAL A 283 12.19 -9.43 18.04
CA VAL A 283 13.26 -10.15 18.74
C VAL A 283 14.61 -9.92 18.06
N LEU A 284 14.65 -9.96 16.72
CA LEU A 284 15.87 -9.80 15.94
C LEU A 284 16.19 -8.33 15.61
N LYS A 285 15.40 -7.37 16.10
CA LYS A 285 15.50 -5.94 15.77
C LYS A 285 16.92 -5.39 15.99
N TYR A 286 17.56 -5.82 17.07
CA TYR A 286 18.88 -5.36 17.51
C TYR A 286 20.03 -6.24 17.06
N VAL A 287 19.76 -7.38 16.40
CA VAL A 287 20.78 -8.19 15.74
C VAL A 287 21.34 -7.37 14.58
N SER A 288 22.67 -7.21 14.57
CA SER A 288 23.45 -6.19 13.89
C SER A 288 22.87 -5.59 12.60
N LYS A 289 22.91 -4.25 12.53
CA LYS A 289 22.72 -3.44 11.32
C LYS A 289 24.07 -3.15 10.60
N ASP A 290 25.18 -3.66 11.12
CA ASP A 290 26.52 -3.42 10.56
C ASP A 290 26.83 -4.39 9.41
N ASP A 291 26.23 -4.12 8.27
CA ASP A 291 26.89 -4.40 7.01
C ASP A 291 27.17 -3.04 6.36
N GLY A 292 28.44 -2.78 6.06
CA GLY A 292 28.87 -1.61 5.31
C GLY A 292 28.04 -1.36 4.05
N GLU A 293 28.16 -0.16 3.49
CA GLU A 293 27.31 0.49 2.47
C GLU A 293 26.98 -0.27 1.15
N TYR A 294 27.24 -1.58 1.04
CA TYR A 294 27.29 -2.36 -0.21
C TYR A 294 26.39 -3.61 -0.30
N ARG A 295 25.51 -3.91 0.67
CA ARG A 295 24.52 -5.02 0.53
C ARG A 295 23.07 -4.50 0.45
N ASP A 296 22.28 -5.09 -0.45
CA ASP A 296 20.86 -4.75 -0.67
C ASP A 296 19.96 -5.20 0.51
N PHE A 297 20.43 -6.16 1.32
CA PHE A 297 19.78 -6.63 2.56
C PHE A 297 20.80 -6.66 3.70
N SER A 298 20.38 -6.29 4.91
CA SER A 298 21.23 -6.40 6.10
C SER A 298 21.38 -7.86 6.54
N GLU A 299 22.48 -8.24 7.21
CA GLU A 299 22.67 -9.56 7.83
C GLU A 299 21.44 -9.98 8.66
N ARG A 300 20.85 -9.03 9.39
CA ARG A 300 19.57 -9.20 10.10
C ARG A 300 18.43 -9.67 9.18
N ASP A 301 18.25 -9.01 8.04
CA ASP A 301 17.18 -9.33 7.08
C ASP A 301 17.39 -10.73 6.48
N ALA A 302 18.65 -11.13 6.22
CA ALA A 302 18.98 -12.48 5.75
C ALA A 302 18.64 -13.55 6.80
N HIS A 303 18.89 -13.29 8.08
CA HIS A 303 18.47 -14.18 9.17
C HIS A 303 16.96 -14.27 9.30
N ILE A 304 16.24 -13.14 9.24
CA ILE A 304 14.77 -13.08 9.27
C ILE A 304 14.18 -13.90 8.11
N GLN A 305 14.69 -13.69 6.89
CA GLN A 305 14.24 -14.38 5.69
C GLN A 305 14.50 -15.89 5.78
N SER A 306 15.71 -16.29 6.18
CA SER A 306 16.08 -17.70 6.33
C SER A 306 15.22 -18.42 7.37
N PHE A 307 14.90 -17.76 8.48
CA PHE A 307 13.99 -18.32 9.48
C PHE A 307 12.57 -18.51 8.92
N TYR A 308 12.06 -17.53 8.17
CA TYR A 308 10.73 -17.62 7.58
C TYR A 308 10.62 -18.79 6.60
N TYR A 309 11.58 -18.95 5.69
CA TYR A 309 11.58 -20.06 4.73
C TYR A 309 11.67 -21.42 5.41
N ARG A 310 12.46 -21.55 6.49
CA ARG A 310 12.47 -22.79 7.29
C ARG A 310 11.12 -23.08 7.93
N CYS A 311 10.40 -22.05 8.38
CA CYS A 311 9.05 -22.21 8.92
C CYS A 311 8.05 -22.69 7.85
N LEU A 312 8.12 -22.14 6.63
CA LEU A 312 7.32 -22.66 5.50
C LEU A 312 7.70 -24.10 5.15
N GLY A 313 8.99 -24.44 5.18
CA GLY A 313 9.47 -25.81 4.98
C GLY A 313 8.91 -26.80 6.00
N TRP A 314 8.99 -26.48 7.30
CA TRP A 314 8.40 -27.32 8.35
C TRP A 314 6.87 -27.43 8.20
N PHE A 315 6.22 -26.37 7.74
CA PHE A 315 4.80 -26.42 7.45
C PHE A 315 4.48 -27.38 6.29
N ASN A 316 5.27 -27.32 5.21
CA ASN A 316 5.16 -28.23 4.08
C ASN A 316 5.36 -29.69 4.48
N ASP A 317 6.39 -29.97 5.29
CA ASP A 317 6.67 -31.31 5.80
C ASP A 317 5.51 -31.84 6.63
N HIS A 318 4.88 -30.98 7.44
CA HIS A 318 3.71 -31.35 8.22
C HIS A 318 2.50 -31.67 7.33
N ILE A 319 2.22 -30.86 6.30
CA ILE A 319 1.16 -31.13 5.33
C ILE A 319 1.41 -32.47 4.62
N ASN A 320 2.63 -32.69 4.14
CA ASN A 320 3.00 -33.91 3.42
C ASN A 320 2.92 -35.16 4.30
N LYS A 321 3.30 -35.04 5.59
CA LYS A 321 3.13 -36.13 6.57
C LYS A 321 1.66 -36.47 6.80
N MET A 322 0.78 -35.46 6.91
CA MET A 322 -0.67 -35.68 7.06
C MET A 322 -1.29 -36.31 5.80
N LYS A 323 -0.88 -35.86 4.61
CA LYS A 323 -1.27 -36.47 3.32
C LYS A 323 -0.83 -37.94 3.24
N TYR A 324 0.41 -38.26 3.62
CA TYR A 324 0.93 -39.63 3.67
C TYR A 324 0.13 -40.52 4.62
N GLN A 325 -0.31 -39.96 5.76
CA GLN A 325 -1.16 -40.65 6.74
C GLN A 325 -2.64 -40.74 6.32
N LYS A 326 -3.00 -40.32 5.10
CA LYS A 326 -4.38 -40.23 4.58
C LYS A 326 -5.33 -39.40 5.46
N GLN A 327 -4.79 -38.51 6.28
CA GLN A 327 -5.58 -37.60 7.11
C GLN A 327 -5.79 -36.28 6.37
N LYS A 328 -6.98 -35.68 6.50
CA LYS A 328 -7.22 -34.34 5.99
C LYS A 328 -6.52 -33.33 6.90
N PHE A 329 -5.63 -32.53 6.33
CA PHE A 329 -5.04 -31.40 7.05
C PHE A 329 -6.10 -30.34 7.31
N HIS A 330 -6.23 -29.91 8.56
CA HIS A 330 -7.10 -28.79 8.94
C HIS A 330 -6.41 -27.96 10.02
N PHE A 331 -6.62 -26.65 9.98
CA PHE A 331 -6.14 -25.77 11.04
C PHE A 331 -7.02 -25.93 12.27
N SER A 332 -6.45 -26.32 13.41
CA SER A 332 -7.19 -26.51 14.67
C SER A 332 -7.64 -25.20 15.33
N LYS A 333 -7.06 -24.06 14.91
CA LYS A 333 -7.43 -22.70 15.34
C LYS A 333 -7.65 -21.82 14.10
N SER A 334 -6.88 -20.75 13.96
CA SER A 334 -6.75 -19.93 12.76
C SER A 334 -5.37 -20.16 12.12
N ILE A 335 -5.24 -19.80 10.83
CA ILE A 335 -3.96 -19.87 10.10
C ILE A 335 -2.91 -19.02 10.83
N GLY A 336 -3.24 -17.77 11.17
CA GLY A 336 -2.33 -16.89 11.93
C GLY A 336 -1.94 -17.48 13.30
N GLY A 337 -2.87 -18.11 14.02
CA GLY A 337 -2.60 -18.76 15.30
C GLY A 337 -1.65 -19.95 15.17
N TYR A 338 -1.77 -20.72 14.10
CA TYR A 338 -0.88 -21.85 13.79
C TYR A 338 0.55 -21.37 13.50
N PHE A 339 0.71 -20.38 12.61
CA PHE A 339 2.01 -19.78 12.29
C PHE A 339 2.67 -19.15 13.51
N ARG A 340 1.89 -18.47 14.36
CA ARG A 340 2.40 -17.92 15.63
C ARG A 340 3.00 -19.00 16.52
N THR A 341 2.38 -20.19 16.61
CA THR A 341 2.92 -21.32 17.36
C THR A 341 4.21 -21.85 16.75
N ILE A 342 4.28 -21.98 15.42
CA ILE A 342 5.53 -22.37 14.73
C ILE A 342 6.64 -21.36 15.05
N PHE A 343 6.39 -20.06 14.85
CA PHE A 343 7.41 -19.04 15.09
C PHE A 343 7.95 -19.10 16.52
N ARG A 344 7.05 -19.20 17.51
CA ARG A 344 7.45 -19.29 18.94
C ARG A 344 8.27 -20.55 19.25
N ASN A 345 7.86 -21.70 18.73
CA ASN A 345 8.51 -22.97 19.05
C ASN A 345 9.90 -23.09 18.44
N HIS A 346 10.16 -22.38 17.34
CA HIS A 346 11.39 -22.56 16.57
C HIS A 346 12.36 -21.37 16.64
N ILE A 347 11.91 -20.17 17.02
CA ILE A 347 12.77 -18.98 17.04
C ILE A 347 13.96 -19.11 18.00
N GLN A 348 13.75 -19.72 19.18
CA GLN A 348 14.82 -19.91 20.16
C GLN A 348 15.93 -20.80 19.60
N ASN A 349 15.57 -22.00 19.12
CA ASN A 349 16.50 -22.94 18.49
C ASN A 349 17.17 -22.34 17.24
N PHE A 350 16.49 -21.45 16.52
CA PHE A 350 17.09 -20.77 15.38
C PHE A 350 18.18 -19.79 15.81
N ILE A 351 17.91 -18.94 16.81
CA ILE A 351 18.88 -17.99 17.33
C ILE A 351 20.12 -18.73 17.86
N GLU A 352 19.94 -19.75 18.69
CA GLU A 352 21.05 -20.53 19.28
C GLU A 352 21.95 -21.20 18.24
N LYS A 353 21.40 -21.60 17.09
CA LYS A 353 22.14 -22.38 16.08
C LYS A 353 22.68 -21.55 14.92
N ASN A 354 22.12 -20.39 14.64
CA ASN A 354 22.38 -19.66 13.39
C ASN A 354 22.88 -18.23 13.63
N ILE A 355 22.89 -17.72 14.87
CA ILE A 355 23.42 -16.41 15.20
C ILE A 355 24.57 -16.62 16.19
N SER A 356 25.72 -16.00 15.92
CA SER A 356 26.90 -16.15 16.78
C SER A 356 26.68 -15.49 18.15
N SER A 357 27.31 -16.06 19.19
CA SER A 357 27.19 -15.55 20.55
C SER A 357 27.64 -14.09 20.67
N ASP A 358 28.66 -13.69 19.92
CA ASP A 358 29.19 -12.31 19.93
C ASP A 358 28.15 -11.31 19.41
N VAL A 359 27.46 -11.65 18.33
CA VAL A 359 26.37 -10.83 17.76
C VAL A 359 25.17 -10.75 18.69
N ILE A 360 24.86 -11.84 19.40
CA ILE A 360 23.79 -11.86 20.42
C ILE A 360 24.14 -10.93 21.59
N ILE A 361 25.37 -10.97 22.08
CA ILE A 361 25.85 -10.09 23.16
C ILE A 361 25.77 -8.62 22.73
N GLU A 362 26.24 -8.31 21.52
CA GLU A 362 26.18 -6.96 20.97
C GLU A 362 24.73 -6.46 20.82
N ALA A 363 23.83 -7.31 20.31
CA ALA A 363 22.42 -6.99 20.17
C ALA A 363 21.75 -6.70 21.53
N ASN A 364 22.02 -7.55 22.55
CA ASN A 364 21.53 -7.36 23.90
C ASN A 364 22.04 -6.04 24.51
N TRP A 365 23.32 -5.71 24.31
CA TRP A 365 23.90 -4.45 24.77
C TRP A 365 23.22 -3.25 24.10
N LYS A 366 23.04 -3.28 22.77
CA LYS A 366 22.36 -2.22 22.01
C LYS A 366 20.92 -2.00 22.51
N GLU A 367 20.15 -3.08 22.69
CA GLU A 367 18.79 -2.99 23.22
C GLU A 367 18.74 -2.39 24.63
N TYR A 368 19.65 -2.82 25.51
CA TYR A 368 19.71 -2.33 26.89
C TYR A 368 20.07 -0.84 26.96
N VAL A 369 21.03 -0.39 26.16
CA VAL A 369 21.44 1.03 26.09
C VAL A 369 20.30 1.91 25.57
N GLU A 370 19.55 1.44 24.56
CA GLU A 370 18.44 2.22 23.97
C GLU A 370 17.20 2.26 24.87
N THR A 371 16.89 1.17 25.57
CA THR A 371 15.58 1.01 26.24
C THR A 371 15.64 1.00 27.77
N GLY A 372 16.82 0.77 28.36
CA GLY A 372 17.00 0.59 29.80
C GLY A 372 16.33 -0.66 30.39
N LYS A 373 15.84 -1.58 29.54
CA LYS A 373 15.10 -2.79 29.95
C LYS A 373 15.90 -4.04 29.66
N VAL A 374 15.59 -5.13 30.39
CA VAL A 374 16.16 -6.45 30.10
C VAL A 374 15.86 -6.85 28.65
N PRO A 375 16.88 -7.11 27.82
CA PRO A 375 16.74 -7.41 26.39
C PRO A 375 15.81 -8.58 26.09
N VAL A 376 15.09 -8.50 24.96
CA VAL A 376 14.11 -9.51 24.56
C VAL A 376 14.76 -10.85 24.21
N ILE A 377 15.91 -10.83 23.53
CA ILE A 377 16.65 -12.07 23.19
C ILE A 377 17.08 -12.78 24.47
N MET A 378 17.61 -12.04 25.46
CA MET A 378 18.02 -12.57 26.75
C MET A 378 16.86 -13.23 27.52
N LYS A 379 15.65 -12.65 27.49
CA LYS A 379 14.47 -13.27 28.10
C LYS A 379 14.05 -14.60 27.44
N ARG A 380 14.37 -14.77 26.17
CA ARG A 380 14.02 -15.97 25.38
C ARG A 380 15.12 -17.04 25.40
N LEU A 381 16.34 -16.70 25.80
CA LEU A 381 17.48 -17.62 25.92
C LEU A 381 17.89 -17.79 27.40
N PRO A 382 17.25 -18.71 28.15
CA PRO A 382 17.53 -18.89 29.58
C PRO A 382 18.98 -19.29 29.89
N ASN A 383 19.72 -19.84 28.92
CA ASN A 383 21.09 -20.30 29.09
C ASN A 383 22.15 -19.18 29.13
N PHE A 384 21.78 -17.92 28.92
CA PHE A 384 22.67 -16.77 29.12
C PHE A 384 22.65 -16.21 30.55
N ASN A 385 21.79 -16.73 31.45
CA ASN A 385 21.74 -16.33 32.87
C ASN A 385 22.81 -16.98 33.75
N THR A 386 23.69 -17.83 33.21
CA THR A 386 24.66 -18.61 34.00
C THR A 386 26.12 -18.18 33.88
N ALA A 387 26.41 -17.04 33.23
CA ALA A 387 27.72 -16.40 33.34
C ALA A 387 27.63 -15.24 34.34
N LYS A 388 27.88 -15.55 35.61
CA LYS A 388 28.24 -14.57 36.63
C LYS A 388 29.71 -14.21 36.51
#